data_AF-A0A6C2UM77-F1
#
_entry.id   AF-A0A6C2UM77-F1
#
_cell.length_a   1.000
_cell.length_b   1.000
_cell.length_c   1.000
_cell.angle_alpha   90.00
_cell.angle_beta   90.00
_cell.angle_gamma   90.00
#
_symmetry.space_group_name_H-M   'P 1'
#
loop_
_entity.id
_entity.type
_entity.pdbx_description
1 polymer ?
#
loop_
_entity_poly.entity_id
_entity_poly.type
_entity_poly.pdbx_seq_one_letter_code
_entity_poly.pdbx_strand_id
1 'polypeptide(L)'
;MANERSAPLSLAICGVPFHNVSFDEAVEWIVDRVRSGRPANIATANLDFVTRAWSDPELQRILIDADLVLADGFPIVKLAPFFGPALKGRVTGSDLTPMLAKRASAEGFSIYGLGAAVGVAEKAMAILKERHPELKVAGISSPPYVPLLEMDHRGILQQLDTAKPDILFVALGSPKQEKFISMHVRGWNVPVAMGVGASLDFVAGEQRRAPVWVQRIYLEWLWRICSSPRRLFRRYMANLGFLFSATLKMFSIHCMADKPVPFHALVEEGIQALGERGISVERFQRLESEDAARGFVERLAAATVEAHVLVDLHAVPWLDSLELGALLEVNKSCRSRSRRLILYGLRAKVRRLLETCHLIDYFDTADSLDAVEGIVQNLKEHADGGTLYEEGALTLELPIELTAATIPRFEKEADFIRHELKEQGILKTVEVDAAQLDFIDSSGLGFLISLKKATQDEGVSMSIANLAAKPRRTFEIARVDKILLHG
;
A
#
# COMPACT_ATOMS: atom_id res chain seq x y z
N MET A 1 24.74 -4.00 17.95
CA MET A 1 23.33 -3.84 17.53
C MET A 1 23.30 -2.66 16.58
N ALA A 2 23.00 -2.87 15.30
CA ALA A 2 22.94 -1.77 14.33
C ALA A 2 21.85 -0.79 14.77
N ASN A 3 22.21 0.49 14.83
CA ASN A 3 21.33 1.58 15.24
C ASN A 3 20.10 1.57 14.32
N GLU A 4 18.96 1.16 14.85
CA GLU A 4 17.73 0.94 14.09
C GLU A 4 17.23 2.29 13.58
N ARG A 5 17.47 2.59 12.30
CA ARG A 5 16.93 3.81 11.71
C ARG A 5 15.42 3.65 11.62
N SER A 6 14.70 4.54 12.31
CA SER A 6 13.25 4.69 12.17
C SER A 6 12.88 4.81 10.69
N ALA A 7 11.67 4.38 10.30
CA ALA A 7 11.19 4.63 8.95
C ALA A 7 11.29 6.15 8.65
N PRO A 8 11.78 6.55 7.46
CA PRO A 8 11.82 7.95 7.10
C PRO A 8 10.40 8.48 7.03
N LEU A 9 10.17 9.71 7.49
CA LEU A 9 8.83 10.30 7.41
C LEU A 9 8.42 10.51 5.97
N SER A 10 7.12 10.40 5.74
CA SER A 10 6.52 10.63 4.44
C SER A 10 5.78 11.97 4.38
N LEU A 11 5.70 12.51 3.18
CA LEU A 11 4.85 13.62 2.82
C LEU A 11 3.70 13.04 1.99
N ALA A 12 2.48 13.08 2.51
CA ALA A 12 1.30 12.63 1.79
C ALA A 12 0.87 13.70 0.77
N ILE A 13 1.13 13.41 -0.51
CA ILE A 13 0.83 14.31 -1.63
C ILE A 13 -0.30 13.67 -2.44
N CYS A 14 -1.46 14.34 -2.46
CA CYS A 14 -2.67 13.84 -3.13
C CYS A 14 -3.03 12.39 -2.76
N GLY A 15 -2.87 12.01 -1.49
CA GLY A 15 -3.23 10.67 -1.01
C GLY A 15 -2.15 9.59 -1.13
N VAL A 16 -0.93 9.94 -1.57
CA VAL A 16 0.21 9.02 -1.66
C VAL A 16 1.36 9.50 -0.75
N PRO A 17 1.86 8.67 0.18
CA PRO A 17 2.92 9.07 1.12
C PRO A 17 4.33 8.91 0.54
N PHE A 18 4.91 9.99 0.03
CA PHE A 18 6.29 9.99 -0.48
C PHE A 18 7.30 10.19 0.65
N HIS A 19 8.20 9.24 0.86
CA HIS A 19 9.20 9.33 1.92
C HIS A 19 10.23 10.42 1.60
N ASN A 20 10.48 11.32 2.56
CA ASN A 20 11.31 12.50 2.35
C ASN A 20 12.80 12.21 2.50
N VAL A 21 13.36 11.50 1.51
CA VAL A 21 14.76 11.04 1.51
C VAL A 21 15.51 11.53 0.29
N SER A 22 16.80 11.79 0.47
CA SER A 22 17.74 11.95 -0.64
C SER A 22 18.04 10.61 -1.32
N PHE A 23 18.72 10.64 -2.46
CA PHE A 23 19.13 9.42 -3.16
C PHE A 23 20.04 8.54 -2.28
N ASP A 24 21.04 9.15 -1.64
CA ASP A 24 22.00 8.41 -0.80
C ASP A 24 21.33 7.89 0.48
N GLU A 25 20.43 8.67 1.09
CA GLU A 25 19.63 8.23 2.25
C GLU A 25 18.75 7.03 1.88
N ALA A 26 18.12 7.04 0.70
CA ALA A 26 17.35 5.91 0.20
C ALA A 26 18.22 4.66 0.01
N VAL A 27 19.39 4.79 -0.64
CA VAL A 27 20.31 3.66 -0.84
C VAL A 27 20.77 3.07 0.50
N GLU A 28 21.18 3.90 1.45
CA GLU A 28 21.59 3.41 2.78
C GLU A 28 20.45 2.74 3.52
N TRP A 29 19.24 3.31 3.49
CA TRP A 29 18.08 2.69 4.15
C TRP A 29 17.76 1.31 3.56
N ILE A 30 17.83 1.16 2.24
CA ILE A 30 17.61 -0.11 1.55
C ILE A 30 18.67 -1.14 1.97
N VAL A 31 19.93 -0.74 1.99
CA VAL A 31 21.03 -1.60 2.41
C VAL A 31 20.89 -2.02 3.88
N ASP A 32 20.53 -1.09 4.76
CA ASP A 32 20.29 -1.39 6.18
C ASP A 32 19.11 -2.38 6.35
N ARG A 33 18.07 -2.27 5.50
CA ARG A 33 16.99 -3.26 5.46
C ARG A 33 17.47 -4.64 5.05
N VAL A 34 18.26 -4.72 3.98
CA VAL A 34 18.89 -5.98 3.55
C VAL A 34 19.68 -6.61 4.69
N ARG A 35 20.58 -5.85 5.34
CA ARG A 35 21.39 -6.33 6.48
C ARG A 35 20.55 -6.81 7.65
N SER A 36 19.42 -6.16 7.91
CA SER A 36 18.51 -6.53 9.00
C SER A 36 17.69 -7.80 8.72
N GLY A 37 17.61 -8.24 7.46
CA GLY A 37 16.79 -9.37 7.03
C GLY A 37 15.28 -9.12 7.13
N ARG A 38 14.84 -7.89 7.44
CA ARG A 38 13.42 -7.57 7.58
C ARG A 38 12.80 -7.25 6.21
N PRO A 39 11.73 -7.96 5.80
CA PRO A 39 11.07 -7.71 4.53
C PRO A 39 10.60 -6.27 4.40
N ALA A 40 10.96 -5.63 3.28
CA ALA A 40 10.56 -4.29 2.92
C ALA A 40 10.05 -4.23 1.47
N ASN A 41 8.89 -3.59 1.29
CA ASN A 41 8.33 -3.25 -0.01
C ASN A 41 8.71 -1.81 -0.41
N ILE A 42 9.33 -1.65 -1.58
CA ILE A 42 9.78 -0.37 -2.10
C ILE A 42 9.05 -0.05 -3.41
N ALA A 43 8.40 1.10 -3.45
CA ALA A 43 7.74 1.64 -4.63
C ALA A 43 8.46 2.91 -5.13
N THR A 44 8.77 2.96 -6.43
CA THR A 44 9.28 4.18 -7.08
C THR A 44 8.12 4.88 -7.79
N ALA A 45 7.34 5.63 -7.01
CA ALA A 45 6.09 6.22 -7.46
C ALA A 45 6.31 7.54 -8.21
N ASN A 46 5.54 7.73 -9.28
CA ASN A 46 5.56 8.95 -10.08
C ASN A 46 4.14 9.52 -10.22
N LEU A 47 3.94 10.57 -11.03
CA LEU A 47 2.61 11.18 -11.18
C LEU A 47 1.53 10.20 -11.71
N ASP A 48 1.91 9.21 -12.53
CA ASP A 48 0.97 8.18 -12.99
C ASP A 48 0.48 7.29 -11.83
N PHE A 49 1.33 7.03 -10.83
CA PHE A 49 0.91 6.30 -9.63
C PHE A 49 -0.13 7.07 -8.85
N VAL A 50 0.06 8.39 -8.67
CA VAL A 50 -0.90 9.25 -7.96
C VAL A 50 -2.23 9.27 -8.70
N THR A 51 -2.21 9.50 -10.02
CA THR A 51 -3.43 9.49 -10.86
C THR A 51 -4.18 8.17 -10.76
N ARG A 52 -3.45 7.03 -10.75
CA ARG A 52 -4.04 5.69 -10.70
C ARG A 52 -4.47 5.27 -9.30
N ALA A 53 -3.82 5.75 -8.25
CA ALA A 53 -4.23 5.51 -6.86
C ALA A 53 -5.64 6.05 -6.57
N TRP A 54 -6.05 7.15 -7.21
CA TRP A 54 -7.42 7.68 -7.07
C TRP A 54 -8.49 6.81 -7.75
N SER A 55 -8.08 5.97 -8.71
CA SER A 55 -8.98 5.04 -9.40
C SER A 55 -8.88 3.59 -8.92
N ASP A 56 -7.79 3.23 -8.26
CA ASP A 56 -7.45 1.89 -7.78
C ASP A 56 -7.18 1.93 -6.26
N PRO A 57 -8.20 1.69 -5.41
CA PRO A 57 -8.06 1.73 -3.95
C PRO A 57 -7.02 0.76 -3.40
N GLU A 58 -6.86 -0.41 -4.05
CA GLU A 58 -5.83 -1.38 -3.67
C GLU A 58 -4.43 -0.80 -3.90
N LEU A 59 -4.17 -0.18 -5.05
CA LEU A 59 -2.88 0.47 -5.31
C LEU A 59 -2.60 1.59 -4.29
N GLN A 60 -3.60 2.40 -3.95
CA GLN A 60 -3.43 3.44 -2.94
C GLN A 60 -3.08 2.83 -1.57
N ARG A 61 -3.78 1.77 -1.15
CA ARG A 61 -3.46 1.05 0.09
C ARG A 61 -2.06 0.48 0.08
N ILE A 62 -1.63 -0.13 -1.03
CA ILE A 62 -0.27 -0.66 -1.18
C ILE A 62 0.78 0.44 -1.00
N LEU A 63 0.55 1.62 -1.58
CA LEU A 63 1.47 2.75 -1.43
C LEU A 63 1.47 3.31 -0.01
N ILE A 64 0.33 3.30 0.68
CA ILE A 64 0.24 3.70 2.10
C ILE A 64 0.97 2.72 3.01
N ASP A 65 0.84 1.42 2.74
CA ASP A 65 1.42 0.37 3.57
C ASP A 65 2.88 0.04 3.19
N ALA A 66 3.38 0.52 2.05
CA ALA A 66 4.76 0.33 1.62
C ALA A 66 5.77 0.87 2.65
N ASP A 67 6.95 0.23 2.73
CA ASP A 67 7.97 0.59 3.70
C ASP A 67 8.88 1.73 3.20
N LEU A 68 8.90 1.95 1.88
CA LEU A 68 9.52 3.11 1.26
C LEU A 68 8.84 3.44 -0.08
N VAL A 69 8.37 4.67 -0.20
CA VAL A 69 7.80 5.22 -1.45
C VAL A 69 8.65 6.40 -1.90
N LEU A 70 9.32 6.23 -3.03
CA LEU A 70 10.30 7.16 -3.55
C LEU A 70 9.70 8.01 -4.67
N ALA A 71 10.07 9.29 -4.70
CA ALA A 71 9.62 10.23 -5.72
C ALA A 71 10.36 10.04 -7.04
N ASP A 72 9.80 9.22 -7.93
CA ASP A 72 10.32 8.91 -9.26
C ASP A 72 9.82 9.91 -10.34
N GLY A 73 10.12 11.19 -10.14
CA GLY A 73 9.85 12.19 -11.16
C GLY A 73 9.80 13.62 -10.64
N PHE A 74 10.23 14.55 -11.49
CA PHE A 74 10.20 15.97 -11.17
C PHE A 74 8.81 16.57 -10.91
N PRO A 75 7.71 16.12 -11.56
CA PRO A 75 6.39 16.66 -11.26
C PRO A 75 6.04 16.56 -9.78
N ILE A 76 6.25 15.40 -9.14
CA ILE A 76 5.96 15.21 -7.71
C ILE A 76 6.85 16.09 -6.83
N VAL A 77 8.16 16.12 -7.11
CA VAL A 77 9.13 16.96 -6.36
C VAL A 77 8.77 18.44 -6.46
N LYS A 78 8.31 18.92 -7.61
CA LYS A 78 7.88 20.30 -7.82
C LYS A 78 6.52 20.61 -7.22
N LEU A 79 5.67 19.59 -7.04
CA LEU A 79 4.36 19.74 -6.43
C LEU A 79 4.40 19.75 -4.91
N ALA A 80 5.33 19.02 -4.29
CA ALA A 80 5.42 18.90 -2.83
C ALA A 80 5.31 20.24 -2.06
N PRO A 81 6.01 21.34 -2.46
CA PRO A 81 5.94 22.62 -1.74
C PRO A 81 4.55 23.28 -1.75
N PHE A 82 3.65 22.90 -2.67
CA PHE A 82 2.28 23.41 -2.68
C PHE A 82 1.38 22.78 -1.61
N PHE A 83 1.82 21.65 -1.04
CA PHE A 83 1.06 20.90 -0.04
C PHE A 83 1.70 20.92 1.35
N GLY A 84 2.92 21.45 1.49
CA GLY A 84 3.69 21.42 2.73
C GLY A 84 5.19 21.55 2.47
N PRO A 85 6.05 20.86 3.23
CA PRO A 85 7.51 20.88 3.01
C PRO A 85 7.92 20.37 1.63
N ALA A 86 9.11 20.78 1.18
CA ALA A 86 9.70 20.29 -0.05
C ALA A 86 10.29 18.88 0.12
N LEU A 87 10.16 18.05 -0.92
CA LEU A 87 10.90 16.79 -1.00
C LEU A 87 12.40 17.06 -1.20
N LYS A 88 13.27 16.31 -0.50
CA LYS A 88 14.74 16.40 -0.58
C LYS A 88 15.28 16.17 -1.98
N GLY A 89 14.58 15.40 -2.81
CA GLY A 89 14.96 15.25 -4.20
C GLY A 89 14.17 14.18 -4.96
N ARG A 90 14.59 13.99 -6.21
CA ARG A 90 14.09 12.92 -7.08
C ARG A 90 14.93 11.67 -6.87
N VAL A 91 14.27 10.53 -6.64
CA VAL A 91 14.91 9.22 -6.49
C VAL A 91 14.26 8.26 -7.48
N THR A 92 14.95 7.93 -8.58
CA THR A 92 14.36 7.12 -9.66
C THR A 92 14.73 5.65 -9.52
N GLY A 93 13.82 4.75 -9.89
CA GLY A 93 14.13 3.31 -9.95
C GLY A 93 15.25 2.98 -10.93
N SER A 94 15.35 3.77 -12.02
CA SER A 94 16.38 3.59 -13.05
C SER A 94 17.79 3.97 -12.59
N ASP A 95 17.91 4.85 -11.60
CA ASP A 95 19.18 5.19 -10.95
C ASP A 95 19.48 4.25 -9.78
N LEU A 96 18.45 3.85 -9.02
CA LEU A 96 18.61 2.93 -7.89
C LEU A 96 19.03 1.53 -8.32
N THR A 97 18.45 0.98 -9.38
CA THR A 97 18.75 -0.39 -9.84
C THR A 97 20.26 -0.64 -10.03
N PRO A 98 21.00 0.15 -10.84
CA PRO A 98 22.45 -0.04 -10.97
C PRO A 98 23.23 0.34 -9.70
N MET A 99 22.76 1.30 -8.90
CA MET A 99 23.44 1.66 -7.65
C MET A 99 23.35 0.54 -6.60
N LEU A 100 22.17 -0.07 -6.45
CA LEU A 100 21.96 -1.21 -5.57
C LEU A 100 22.74 -2.44 -6.04
N ALA A 101 22.90 -2.65 -7.36
CA ALA A 101 23.79 -3.68 -7.88
C ALA A 101 25.27 -3.43 -7.51
N LYS A 102 25.73 -2.18 -7.62
CA LYS A 102 27.07 -1.79 -7.16
C LYS A 102 27.25 -2.05 -5.66
N ARG A 103 26.27 -1.68 -4.83
CA ARG A 103 26.29 -1.90 -3.38
C ARG A 103 26.23 -3.37 -3.01
N ALA A 104 25.36 -4.14 -3.66
CA ALA A 104 25.27 -5.59 -3.48
C ALA A 104 26.60 -6.29 -3.80
N SER A 105 27.27 -5.89 -4.88
CA SER A 105 28.60 -6.41 -5.21
C SER A 105 29.66 -6.09 -4.16
N ALA A 106 29.63 -4.88 -3.57
CA ALA A 106 30.60 -4.48 -2.56
C ALA A 106 30.36 -5.15 -1.20
N GLU A 107 29.09 -5.43 -0.87
CA GLU A 107 28.69 -5.96 0.43
C GLU A 107 28.40 -7.48 0.41
N GLY A 108 28.48 -8.10 -0.76
CA GLY A 108 28.29 -9.53 -0.95
C GLY A 108 26.83 -9.99 -0.96
N PHE A 109 25.88 -9.07 -1.14
CA PHE A 109 24.45 -9.36 -1.29
C PHE A 109 24.14 -9.93 -2.68
N SER A 110 23.06 -10.68 -2.74
CA SER A 110 22.56 -11.35 -3.93
C SER A 110 21.31 -10.68 -4.50
N ILE A 111 21.22 -10.64 -5.83
CA ILE A 111 20.09 -10.02 -6.56
C ILE A 111 19.33 -11.06 -7.37
N TYR A 112 18.01 -10.97 -7.34
CA TYR A 112 17.10 -11.71 -8.21
C TYR A 112 16.31 -10.78 -9.13
N GLY A 113 16.21 -11.14 -10.41
CA GLY A 113 15.40 -10.40 -11.40
C GLY A 113 14.11 -11.13 -11.75
N LEU A 114 12.96 -10.56 -11.41
CA LEU A 114 11.63 -11.12 -11.72
C LEU A 114 10.89 -10.23 -12.71
N GLY A 115 10.47 -10.77 -13.85
CA GLY A 115 9.70 -10.07 -14.88
C GLY A 115 10.54 -9.65 -16.08
N ALA A 116 10.17 -8.51 -16.67
CA ALA A 116 10.60 -8.05 -18.00
C ALA A 116 10.24 -9.04 -19.14
N ALA A 117 10.49 -8.63 -20.39
CA ALA A 117 10.35 -9.56 -21.51
C ALA A 117 11.43 -10.67 -21.44
N VAL A 118 11.13 -11.82 -22.05
CA VAL A 118 12.05 -12.97 -22.10
C VAL A 118 13.43 -12.52 -22.60
N GLY A 119 14.48 -12.86 -21.85
CA GLY A 119 15.87 -12.50 -22.13
C GLY A 119 16.30 -11.09 -21.68
N VAL A 120 15.36 -10.18 -21.38
CA VAL A 120 15.70 -8.80 -20.96
C VAL A 120 16.29 -8.78 -19.55
N ALA A 121 15.66 -9.47 -18.60
CA ALA A 121 16.19 -9.56 -17.23
C ALA A 121 17.55 -10.27 -17.20
N GLU A 122 17.73 -11.31 -18.02
CA GLU A 122 19.00 -12.02 -18.19
C GLU A 122 20.12 -11.12 -18.70
N LYS A 123 19.85 -10.40 -19.80
CA LYS A 123 20.79 -9.41 -20.36
C LYS A 123 21.11 -8.31 -19.35
N ALA A 124 20.11 -7.80 -18.63
CA ALA A 124 20.32 -6.77 -17.62
C ALA A 124 21.25 -7.26 -16.49
N MET A 125 21.01 -8.46 -15.95
CA MET A 125 21.85 -9.04 -14.89
C MET A 125 23.26 -9.35 -15.37
N ALA A 126 23.42 -9.82 -16.62
CA ALA A 126 24.73 -10.04 -17.23
C ALA A 126 25.54 -8.72 -17.32
N ILE A 127 24.91 -7.63 -17.78
CA ILE A 127 25.55 -6.30 -17.85
C ILE A 127 25.92 -5.79 -16.46
N LEU A 128 25.06 -5.99 -15.45
CA LEU A 128 25.37 -5.58 -14.08
C LEU A 128 26.56 -6.38 -13.52
N LYS A 129 26.63 -7.68 -13.80
CA LYS A 129 27.74 -8.54 -13.38
C LYS A 129 29.05 -8.22 -14.12
N GLU A 130 28.99 -7.86 -15.39
CA GLU A 130 30.17 -7.37 -16.14
C GLU A 130 30.73 -6.08 -15.51
N ARG A 131 29.84 -5.15 -15.12
CA ARG A 131 30.23 -3.90 -14.45
C ARG A 131 30.70 -4.10 -13.01
N HIS A 132 30.20 -5.15 -12.35
CA HIS A 132 30.46 -5.46 -10.95
C HIS A 132 30.76 -6.97 -10.81
N PRO A 133 32.01 -7.40 -11.02
CA PRO A 133 32.37 -8.82 -11.10
C PRO A 133 32.01 -9.66 -9.87
N GLU A 134 32.03 -9.06 -8.68
CA GLU A 134 31.68 -9.71 -7.40
C GLU A 134 30.17 -9.79 -7.14
N LEU A 135 29.34 -9.27 -8.07
CA LEU A 135 27.88 -9.31 -7.93
C LEU A 135 27.37 -10.75 -8.00
N LYS A 136 26.64 -11.16 -6.96
CA LYS A 136 25.93 -12.43 -6.90
C LYS A 136 24.55 -12.28 -7.52
N VAL A 137 24.29 -13.02 -8.60
CA VAL A 137 22.95 -13.14 -9.20
C VAL A 137 22.34 -14.44 -8.68
N ALA A 138 21.36 -14.34 -7.79
CA ALA A 138 20.69 -15.49 -7.16
C ALA A 138 19.76 -16.22 -8.13
N GLY A 139 19.19 -15.50 -9.10
CA GLY A 139 18.33 -16.10 -10.11
C GLY A 139 17.60 -15.06 -10.94
N ILE A 140 16.93 -15.54 -11.99
CA ILE A 140 16.21 -14.73 -12.96
C ILE A 140 14.97 -15.52 -13.38
N SER A 141 13.81 -14.86 -13.43
CA SER A 141 12.57 -15.46 -13.91
C SER A 141 11.75 -14.42 -14.66
N SER A 142 11.32 -14.74 -15.87
CA SER A 142 10.49 -13.87 -16.71
C SER A 142 9.16 -14.58 -16.99
N PRO A 143 8.20 -14.55 -16.03
CA PRO A 143 6.92 -15.23 -16.20
C PRO A 143 6.14 -14.65 -17.40
N PRO A 144 5.26 -15.44 -18.04
CA PRO A 144 4.43 -14.98 -19.14
C PRO A 144 3.61 -13.73 -18.80
N TYR A 145 3.28 -12.93 -19.82
CA TYR A 145 2.40 -11.78 -19.66
C TYR A 145 0.94 -12.21 -19.55
N VAL A 146 0.54 -12.60 -18.34
CA VAL A 146 -0.85 -12.97 -17.97
C VAL A 146 -1.40 -12.02 -16.90
N PRO A 147 -2.72 -11.94 -16.66
CA PRO A 147 -3.30 -11.26 -15.49
C PRO A 147 -2.64 -11.70 -14.17
N LEU A 148 -2.64 -10.81 -13.17
CA LEU A 148 -1.94 -11.08 -11.89
C LEU A 148 -2.41 -12.39 -11.25
N LEU A 149 -3.72 -12.57 -11.09
CA LEU A 149 -4.32 -13.73 -10.42
C LEU A 149 -4.11 -15.06 -11.18
N GLU A 150 -3.72 -15.00 -12.46
CA GLU A 150 -3.45 -16.18 -13.30
C GLU A 150 -1.96 -16.56 -13.32
N MET A 151 -1.10 -15.79 -12.65
CA MET A 151 0.32 -16.09 -12.59
C MET A 151 0.57 -17.36 -11.76
N ASP A 152 1.63 -18.10 -12.11
CA ASP A 152 2.15 -19.19 -11.28
C ASP A 152 2.88 -18.63 -10.04
N HIS A 153 2.11 -18.13 -9.09
CA HIS A 153 2.63 -17.58 -7.84
C HIS A 153 3.42 -18.63 -7.06
N ARG A 154 2.92 -19.88 -7.00
CA ARG A 154 3.56 -20.96 -6.25
C ARG A 154 4.94 -21.30 -6.81
N GLY A 155 5.05 -21.45 -8.14
CA GLY A 155 6.32 -21.70 -8.80
C GLY A 155 7.32 -20.56 -8.59
N ILE A 156 6.87 -19.30 -8.68
CA ILE A 156 7.74 -18.14 -8.41
C ILE A 156 8.21 -18.13 -6.95
N LEU A 157 7.32 -18.35 -5.99
CA LEU A 157 7.67 -18.39 -4.57
C LEU A 157 8.67 -19.52 -4.26
N GLN A 158 8.49 -20.70 -4.86
CA GLN A 158 9.43 -21.83 -4.69
C GLN A 158 10.82 -21.50 -5.25
N GLN A 159 10.88 -20.81 -6.40
CA GLN A 159 12.15 -20.34 -6.96
C GLN A 159 12.84 -19.34 -6.03
N LEU A 160 12.08 -18.40 -5.44
CA LEU A 160 12.62 -17.41 -4.50
C LEU A 160 13.11 -18.07 -3.20
N ASP A 161 12.36 -19.04 -2.65
CA ASP A 161 12.75 -19.75 -1.43
C ASP A 161 14.01 -20.62 -1.63
N THR A 162 14.18 -21.17 -2.83
CA THR A 162 15.40 -21.89 -3.21
C THR A 162 16.58 -20.94 -3.42
N ALA A 163 16.38 -19.83 -4.12
CA ALA A 163 17.43 -18.89 -4.48
C ALA A 163 17.88 -17.99 -3.32
N LYS A 164 17.01 -17.75 -2.34
CA LYS A 164 17.22 -16.89 -1.16
C LYS A 164 17.89 -15.55 -1.48
N PRO A 165 17.30 -14.73 -2.38
CA PRO A 165 17.91 -13.46 -2.72
C PRO A 165 17.79 -12.44 -1.59
N ASP A 166 18.79 -11.58 -1.49
CA ASP A 166 18.78 -10.44 -0.57
C ASP A 166 17.94 -9.27 -1.12
N ILE A 167 17.97 -9.10 -2.46
CA ILE A 167 17.23 -8.06 -3.17
C ILE A 167 16.48 -8.67 -4.35
N LEU A 168 15.18 -8.41 -4.43
CA LEU A 168 14.31 -8.79 -5.54
C LEU A 168 13.90 -7.56 -6.35
N PHE A 169 14.33 -7.51 -7.61
CA PHE A 169 13.85 -6.53 -8.58
C PHE A 169 12.65 -7.08 -9.34
N VAL A 170 11.49 -6.42 -9.21
CA VAL A 170 10.24 -6.84 -9.85
C VAL A 170 9.89 -5.88 -11.00
N ALA A 171 9.95 -6.40 -12.22
CA ALA A 171 9.71 -5.70 -13.48
C ALA A 171 8.45 -6.24 -14.20
N LEU A 172 7.34 -6.39 -13.47
CA LEU A 172 6.05 -6.84 -14.02
C LEU A 172 5.20 -5.68 -14.59
N GLY A 173 5.65 -4.44 -14.40
CA GLY A 173 4.91 -3.22 -14.73
C GLY A 173 3.95 -2.80 -13.63
N SER A 174 3.68 -1.50 -13.52
CA SER A 174 2.74 -0.96 -12.53
C SER A 174 1.29 -1.04 -13.05
N PRO A 175 0.28 -1.44 -12.23
CA PRO A 175 0.33 -1.73 -10.78
C PRO A 175 0.72 -3.16 -10.45
N LYS A 176 0.87 -4.01 -11.47
CA LYS A 176 0.98 -5.46 -11.31
C LYS A 176 2.13 -5.85 -10.38
N GLN A 177 3.27 -5.17 -10.48
CA GLN A 177 4.43 -5.40 -9.62
C GLN A 177 4.17 -4.95 -8.17
N GLU A 178 3.48 -3.82 -7.93
CA GLU A 178 3.15 -3.35 -6.59
C GLU A 178 2.17 -4.31 -5.90
N LYS A 179 1.14 -4.76 -6.64
CA LYS A 179 0.18 -5.76 -6.15
C LYS A 179 0.88 -7.09 -5.88
N PHE A 180 1.70 -7.59 -6.81
CA PHE A 180 2.46 -8.82 -6.62
C PHE A 180 3.36 -8.76 -5.36
N ILE A 181 4.11 -7.67 -5.16
CA ILE A 181 4.94 -7.54 -3.96
C ILE A 181 4.06 -7.51 -2.72
N SER A 182 3.00 -6.69 -2.69
CA SER A 182 2.12 -6.60 -1.52
C SER A 182 1.47 -7.93 -1.14
N MET A 183 1.09 -8.75 -2.13
CA MET A 183 0.50 -10.07 -1.90
C MET A 183 1.46 -11.03 -1.18
N HIS A 184 2.77 -10.90 -1.39
CA HIS A 184 3.76 -11.92 -0.97
C HIS A 184 4.80 -11.43 0.04
N VAL A 185 4.99 -10.11 0.19
CA VAL A 185 6.10 -9.53 0.96
C VAL A 185 6.12 -9.94 2.42
N ARG A 186 4.95 -10.20 3.01
CA ARG A 186 4.83 -10.63 4.41
C ARG A 186 4.98 -12.15 4.59
N GLY A 187 4.91 -12.94 3.52
CA GLY A 187 4.99 -14.40 3.56
C GLY A 187 6.31 -14.98 3.04
N TRP A 188 7.12 -14.21 2.31
CA TRP A 188 8.43 -14.66 1.82
C TRP A 188 9.60 -14.21 2.71
N ASN A 189 10.77 -14.82 2.46
CA ASN A 189 12.01 -14.52 3.19
C ASN A 189 12.93 -13.52 2.48
N VAL A 190 12.43 -12.82 1.45
CA VAL A 190 13.24 -11.83 0.72
C VAL A 190 13.30 -10.52 1.51
N PRO A 191 14.49 -10.04 1.94
CA PRO A 191 14.61 -8.83 2.74
C PRO A 191 14.11 -7.57 2.03
N VAL A 192 14.40 -7.41 0.74
CA VAL A 192 13.95 -6.23 -0.02
C VAL A 192 13.33 -6.64 -1.34
N ALA A 193 12.12 -6.16 -1.60
CA ALA A 193 11.48 -6.24 -2.91
C ALA A 193 11.17 -4.84 -3.43
N MET A 194 11.65 -4.55 -4.64
CA MET A 194 11.50 -3.24 -5.27
C MET A 194 10.83 -3.37 -6.64
N GLY A 195 9.74 -2.63 -6.84
CA GLY A 195 9.14 -2.46 -8.15
C GLY A 195 10.04 -1.60 -9.04
N VAL A 196 10.67 -2.19 -10.05
CA VAL A 196 11.67 -1.49 -10.89
C VAL A 196 11.14 -1.09 -12.26
N GLY A 197 9.94 -1.52 -12.64
CA GLY A 197 9.31 -1.18 -13.92
C GLY A 197 10.26 -1.46 -15.10
N ALA A 198 10.49 -0.45 -15.94
CA ALA A 198 11.37 -0.55 -17.12
C ALA A 198 12.88 -0.39 -16.81
N SER A 199 13.29 -0.42 -15.54
CA SER A 199 14.71 -0.22 -15.19
C SER A 199 15.59 -1.33 -15.72
N LEU A 200 15.11 -2.58 -15.76
CA LEU A 200 15.84 -3.69 -16.38
C LEU A 200 15.96 -3.50 -17.89
N ASP A 201 14.92 -3.01 -18.58
CA ASP A 201 14.99 -2.66 -20.00
C ASP A 201 16.05 -1.59 -20.29
N PHE A 202 16.19 -0.59 -19.42
CA PHE A 202 17.21 0.45 -19.56
C PHE A 202 18.62 -0.11 -19.37
N VAL A 203 18.83 -0.99 -18.39
CA VAL A 203 20.12 -1.66 -18.16
C VAL A 203 20.47 -2.57 -19.33
N ALA A 204 19.50 -3.34 -19.82
CA ALA A 204 19.63 -4.21 -20.99
C ALA A 204 19.86 -3.45 -22.31
N GLY A 205 19.64 -2.14 -22.33
CA GLY A 205 19.76 -1.30 -23.53
C GLY A 205 18.61 -1.43 -24.53
N GLU A 206 17.54 -2.14 -24.15
CA GLU A 206 16.32 -2.28 -24.97
C GLU A 206 15.53 -0.97 -25.07
N GLN A 207 15.61 -0.15 -24.01
CA GLN A 207 15.11 1.22 -24.02
C GLN A 207 16.25 2.22 -23.83
N ARG A 208 16.26 3.30 -24.62
CA ARG A 208 17.23 4.39 -24.46
C ARG A 208 16.69 5.44 -23.51
N ARG A 209 17.43 5.67 -22.42
CA ARG A 209 17.14 6.76 -21.48
C ARG A 209 17.39 8.12 -22.15
N ALA A 210 16.68 9.16 -21.70
CA ALA A 210 16.92 10.51 -22.17
C ALA A 210 18.35 10.97 -21.81
N PRO A 211 19.06 11.69 -22.70
CA PRO A 211 20.37 12.25 -22.37
C PRO A 211 20.35 13.10 -21.09
N VAL A 212 21.46 13.15 -20.36
CA VAL A 212 21.54 13.84 -19.05
C VAL A 212 21.12 15.31 -19.15
N TRP A 213 21.48 16.00 -20.23
CA TRP A 213 21.07 17.40 -20.43
C TRP A 213 19.54 17.54 -20.59
N VAL A 214 18.87 16.60 -21.25
CA VAL A 214 17.40 16.54 -21.40
C VAL A 214 16.73 16.31 -20.05
N GLN A 215 17.31 15.43 -19.23
CA GLN A 215 16.83 15.18 -17.87
C GLN A 215 16.97 16.43 -16.98
N ARG A 216 18.09 17.15 -17.09
CA ARG A 216 18.37 18.38 -16.32
C ARG A 216 17.41 19.53 -16.64
N ILE A 217 16.92 19.61 -17.88
CA ILE A 217 15.89 20.60 -18.28
C ILE A 217 14.46 20.07 -18.12
N TYR A 218 14.27 18.93 -17.46
CA TYR A 218 12.96 18.33 -17.17
C TYR A 218 12.13 17.90 -18.41
N LEU A 219 12.77 17.67 -19.56
CA LEU A 219 12.12 17.26 -20.81
C LEU A 219 12.18 15.75 -21.08
N GLU A 220 12.53 14.95 -20.08
CA GLU A 220 12.56 13.48 -20.19
C GLU A 220 11.20 12.91 -20.60
N TRP A 221 10.10 13.54 -20.18
CA TRP A 221 8.75 13.12 -20.57
C TRP A 221 8.53 13.26 -22.09
N LEU A 222 9.01 14.35 -22.69
CA LEU A 222 8.88 14.63 -24.12
C LEU A 222 9.71 13.64 -24.94
N TRP A 223 10.96 13.40 -24.50
CA TRP A 223 11.81 12.35 -25.09
C TRP A 223 11.10 11.00 -25.12
N ARG A 224 10.46 10.59 -24.02
CA ARG A 224 9.73 9.33 -23.95
C ARG A 224 8.50 9.32 -24.86
N ILE A 225 7.74 10.42 -24.97
CA ILE A 225 6.62 10.52 -25.92
C ILE A 225 7.11 10.24 -27.34
N CYS A 226 8.23 10.82 -27.76
CA CYS A 226 8.78 10.58 -29.09
C CYS A 226 9.12 9.09 -29.32
N SER A 227 9.51 8.35 -28.29
CA SER A 227 9.81 6.91 -28.38
C SER A 227 8.57 6.01 -28.39
N SER A 228 7.43 6.44 -27.83
CA SER A 228 6.20 5.63 -27.77
C SER A 228 4.94 6.52 -27.73
N PRO A 229 4.64 7.25 -28.82
CA PRO A 229 3.69 8.36 -28.80
C PRO A 229 2.26 7.92 -28.48
N ARG A 230 1.77 6.83 -29.09
CA ARG A 230 0.40 6.34 -28.87
C ARG A 230 0.09 5.99 -27.41
N ARG A 231 1.04 5.33 -26.73
CA ARG A 231 0.90 4.88 -25.35
C ARG A 231 1.10 6.02 -24.35
N LEU A 232 2.17 6.79 -24.54
CA LEU A 232 2.59 7.77 -23.53
C LEU A 232 1.84 9.09 -23.62
N PHE A 233 1.39 9.49 -24.81
CA PHE A 233 0.61 10.73 -24.96
C PHE A 233 -0.68 10.69 -24.12
N ARG A 234 -1.45 9.60 -24.22
CA ARG A 234 -2.68 9.40 -23.41
C ARG A 234 -2.39 9.49 -21.92
N ARG A 235 -1.31 8.84 -21.47
CA ARG A 235 -0.87 8.87 -20.07
C ARG A 235 -0.53 10.29 -19.61
N TYR A 236 0.24 11.05 -20.37
CA TYR A 236 0.62 12.40 -19.99
C TYR A 236 -0.58 13.37 -20.00
N MET A 237 -1.50 13.23 -20.95
CA MET A 237 -2.74 14.02 -20.95
C MET A 237 -3.61 13.72 -19.73
N ALA A 238 -3.75 12.44 -19.36
CA ALA A 238 -4.46 12.05 -18.14
C ALA A 238 -3.78 12.65 -16.88
N ASN A 239 -2.46 12.60 -16.80
CA ASN A 239 -1.69 13.18 -15.69
C ASN A 239 -1.82 14.71 -15.60
N LEU A 240 -1.84 15.42 -16.73
CA LEU A 240 -2.06 16.86 -16.76
C LEU A 240 -3.48 17.24 -16.34
N GLY A 241 -4.49 16.51 -16.85
CA GLY A 241 -5.89 16.69 -16.45
C GLY A 241 -6.09 16.42 -14.97
N PHE A 242 -5.50 15.34 -14.46
CA PHE A 242 -5.46 15.02 -13.04
C PHE A 242 -4.85 16.17 -12.25
N LEU A 243 -3.65 16.62 -12.63
CA LEU A 243 -2.94 17.65 -11.90
C LEU A 243 -3.75 18.95 -11.81
N PHE A 244 -4.32 19.39 -12.93
CA PHE A 244 -5.19 20.57 -12.98
C PHE A 244 -6.42 20.39 -12.09
N SER A 245 -7.07 19.23 -12.14
CA SER A 245 -8.23 18.94 -11.31
C SER A 245 -7.90 18.91 -9.81
N ALA A 246 -6.77 18.31 -9.43
CA ALA A 246 -6.32 18.21 -8.06
C ALA A 246 -5.94 19.59 -7.50
N THR A 247 -5.18 20.40 -8.25
CA THR A 247 -4.81 21.75 -7.81
C THR A 247 -6.03 22.66 -7.65
N LEU A 248 -6.99 22.61 -8.58
CA LEU A 248 -8.24 23.37 -8.46
C LEU A 248 -9.05 22.95 -7.24
N LYS A 249 -9.20 21.64 -6.98
CA LYS A 249 -9.89 21.15 -5.78
C LYS A 249 -9.19 21.62 -4.52
N MET A 250 -7.87 21.47 -4.44
CA MET A 250 -7.09 21.89 -3.27
C MET A 250 -7.19 23.40 -3.02
N PHE A 251 -7.10 24.21 -4.08
CA PHE A 251 -7.30 25.65 -3.99
C PHE A 251 -8.72 26.00 -3.52
N SER A 252 -9.73 25.33 -4.07
CA SER A 252 -11.12 25.51 -3.66
C SER A 252 -11.29 25.22 -2.16
N ILE A 253 -10.72 24.12 -1.65
CA ILE A 253 -10.81 23.77 -0.22
C ILE A 253 -10.10 24.80 0.64
N HIS A 254 -8.92 25.25 0.21
CA HIS A 254 -8.17 26.27 0.93
C HIS A 254 -8.98 27.57 1.09
N CYS A 255 -9.70 27.96 0.03
CA CYS A 255 -10.57 29.14 0.00
C CYS A 255 -11.95 28.94 0.67
N MET A 256 -12.33 27.73 1.10
CA MET A 256 -13.61 27.51 1.79
C MET A 256 -13.67 28.34 3.09
N ALA A 257 -14.86 28.76 3.51
CA ALA A 257 -15.06 29.29 4.85
C ALA A 257 -14.92 28.15 5.86
N ASP A 258 -14.12 28.35 6.91
CA ASP A 258 -13.92 27.35 7.95
C ASP A 258 -14.66 27.78 9.22
N LYS A 259 -15.64 26.98 9.64
CA LYS A 259 -16.33 27.20 10.91
C LYS A 259 -15.62 26.40 11.99
N PRO A 260 -15.23 27.00 13.12
CA PRO A 260 -14.75 26.23 14.24
C PRO A 260 -15.86 25.25 14.67
N VAL A 261 -15.49 23.99 14.89
CA VAL A 261 -16.39 23.08 15.59
C VAL A 261 -16.46 23.60 17.05
N PRO A 262 -17.62 23.59 17.75
CA PRO A 262 -17.72 24.07 19.13
C PRO A 262 -17.11 23.07 20.11
N PHE A 263 -16.12 23.49 20.91
CA PHE A 263 -15.50 22.63 21.92
C PHE A 263 -16.37 22.70 23.18
N HIS A 264 -17.14 21.63 23.45
CA HIS A 264 -17.91 21.55 24.68
C HIS A 264 -17.01 21.05 25.82
N ALA A 265 -16.97 21.76 26.95
CA ALA A 265 -16.19 21.39 28.14
C ALA A 265 -16.45 19.95 28.66
N LEU A 266 -17.61 19.37 28.31
CA LEU A 266 -17.97 17.95 28.55
C LEU A 266 -17.02 16.94 27.87
N VAL A 267 -16.24 17.38 26.88
CA VAL A 267 -15.30 16.54 26.13
C VAL A 267 -14.02 16.25 26.95
N GLU A 268 -13.62 17.12 27.88
CA GLU A 268 -12.38 16.93 28.66
C GLU A 268 -12.55 15.86 29.75
N GLU A 269 -13.69 15.86 30.46
CA GLU A 269 -14.08 14.78 31.38
C GLU A 269 -14.33 13.46 30.64
N GLY A 270 -14.98 13.51 29.47
CA GLY A 270 -15.19 12.34 28.61
C GLY A 270 -13.89 11.75 28.05
N ILE A 271 -12.93 12.58 27.65
CA ILE A 271 -11.61 12.17 27.19
C ILE A 271 -10.82 11.47 28.31
N GLN A 272 -10.89 11.96 29.55
CA GLN A 272 -10.29 11.28 30.69
C GLN A 272 -10.93 9.92 30.94
N ALA A 273 -12.25 9.81 30.85
CA ALA A 273 -12.97 8.54 30.99
C ALA A 273 -12.65 7.52 29.88
N LEU A 274 -12.33 7.97 28.66
CA LEU A 274 -11.84 7.10 27.58
C LEU A 274 -10.47 6.48 27.91
N GLY A 275 -9.62 7.20 28.64
CA GLY A 275 -8.33 6.72 29.13
C GLY A 275 -8.45 5.48 30.02
N GLU A 276 -9.45 5.46 30.92
CA GLU A 276 -9.75 4.32 31.78
C GLU A 276 -10.26 3.09 31.01
N ARG A 277 -10.71 3.28 29.77
CA ARG A 277 -11.25 2.23 28.88
C ARG A 277 -10.24 1.72 27.85
N GLY A 278 -8.96 2.10 27.99
CA GLY A 278 -7.91 1.68 27.08
C GLY A 278 -7.88 2.47 25.78
N ILE A 279 -8.11 3.78 25.83
CA ILE A 279 -7.96 4.68 24.67
C ILE A 279 -6.96 5.77 25.04
N SER A 280 -5.85 5.84 24.32
CA SER A 280 -4.88 6.91 24.43
C SER A 280 -5.35 8.11 23.62
N VAL A 281 -5.61 9.23 24.29
CA VAL A 281 -6.06 10.47 23.65
C VAL A 281 -4.88 11.44 23.50
N GLU A 282 -4.67 11.94 22.28
CA GLU A 282 -3.66 12.96 21.96
C GLU A 282 -4.34 14.16 21.29
N ARG A 283 -4.09 15.35 21.81
CA ARG A 283 -4.54 16.59 21.18
C ARG A 283 -3.54 16.99 20.09
N PHE A 284 -4.01 17.08 18.85
CA PHE A 284 -3.11 17.37 17.73
C PHE A 284 -2.59 18.81 17.80
N GLN A 285 -1.27 18.95 17.62
CA GLN A 285 -0.59 20.22 17.47
C GLN A 285 0.11 20.26 16.11
N ARG A 286 0.28 21.46 15.57
CA ARG A 286 0.96 21.66 14.28
C ARG A 286 2.39 21.09 14.34
N LEU A 287 2.79 20.36 13.31
CA LEU A 287 4.10 19.72 13.24
C LEU A 287 5.05 20.58 12.41
N GLU A 288 5.78 21.48 13.07
CA GLU A 288 6.62 22.51 12.40
C GLU A 288 7.89 21.95 11.73
N SER A 289 8.26 20.69 12.01
CA SER A 289 9.46 20.06 11.46
C SER A 289 9.30 18.53 11.36
N GLU A 290 10.17 17.90 10.58
CA GLU A 290 10.25 16.43 10.52
C GLU A 290 10.57 15.82 11.88
N ASP A 291 11.42 16.43 12.70
CA ASP A 291 11.73 15.89 14.03
C ASP A 291 10.53 15.98 14.97
N ALA A 292 9.73 17.06 14.90
CA ALA A 292 8.48 17.16 15.63
C ALA A 292 7.46 16.09 15.19
N ALA A 293 7.35 15.86 13.88
CA ALA A 293 6.51 14.81 13.33
C ALA A 293 6.98 13.41 13.74
N ARG A 294 8.30 13.17 13.77
CA ARG A 294 8.86 11.88 14.22
C ARG A 294 8.54 11.65 15.70
N GLY A 295 8.75 12.66 16.53
CA GLY A 295 8.38 12.60 17.94
C GLY A 295 6.89 12.35 18.15
N PHE A 296 6.01 12.92 17.33
CA PHE A 296 4.58 12.64 17.38
C PHE A 296 4.27 11.17 17.06
N VAL A 297 4.83 10.63 15.97
CA VAL A 297 4.66 9.22 15.59
C VAL A 297 5.19 8.29 16.69
N GLU A 298 6.40 8.53 17.19
CA GLU A 298 7.05 7.70 18.21
C GLU A 298 6.27 7.70 19.53
N ARG A 299 5.77 8.85 19.99
CA ARG A 299 4.94 8.94 21.20
C ARG A 299 3.67 8.11 21.09
N LEU A 300 2.94 8.22 19.98
CA LEU A 300 1.70 7.47 19.77
C LEU A 300 1.94 5.99 19.53
N ALA A 301 3.06 5.65 18.88
CA ALA A 301 3.52 4.28 18.79
C ALA A 301 3.93 3.71 20.16
N ALA A 302 4.38 4.53 21.11
CA ALA A 302 4.76 4.09 22.46
C ALA A 302 3.59 3.98 23.45
N ALA A 303 2.37 4.40 23.07
CA ALA A 303 1.17 4.23 23.91
C ALA A 303 0.96 2.76 24.31
N THR A 304 0.36 2.54 25.49
CA THR A 304 0.21 1.24 26.16
C THR A 304 -0.23 0.14 25.19
N VAL A 305 0.28 -1.09 25.41
CA VAL A 305 0.24 -2.18 24.41
C VAL A 305 -1.16 -2.46 23.85
N GLU A 306 -2.19 -2.23 24.66
CA GLU A 306 -3.58 -2.61 24.39
C GLU A 306 -4.48 -1.42 23.99
N ALA A 307 -3.99 -0.18 24.05
CA ALA A 307 -4.89 0.97 23.91
C ALA A 307 -5.09 1.41 22.44
N HIS A 308 -6.34 1.67 22.04
CA HIS A 308 -6.65 2.38 20.79
C HIS A 308 -6.15 3.83 20.88
N VAL A 309 -5.97 4.52 19.74
CA VAL A 309 -5.47 5.90 19.72
C VAL A 309 -6.55 6.82 19.18
N LEU A 310 -6.85 7.90 19.90
CA LEU A 310 -7.73 8.97 19.46
C LEU A 310 -6.93 10.26 19.31
N VAL A 311 -7.01 10.87 18.13
CA VAL A 311 -6.36 12.16 17.83
C VAL A 311 -7.43 13.22 17.67
N ASP A 312 -7.43 14.20 18.58
CA ASP A 312 -8.32 15.35 18.54
C ASP A 312 -7.80 16.40 17.54
N LEU A 313 -8.56 16.62 16.45
CA LEU A 313 -8.28 17.56 15.37
C LEU A 313 -9.18 18.80 15.39
N HIS A 314 -9.94 19.00 16.46
CA HIS A 314 -10.97 20.03 16.52
C HIS A 314 -10.43 21.47 16.43
N ALA A 315 -9.20 21.68 16.92
CA ALA A 315 -8.48 22.95 16.82
C ALA A 315 -7.68 23.11 15.51
N VAL A 316 -7.74 22.13 14.59
CA VAL A 316 -6.85 22.05 13.42
C VAL A 316 -7.59 22.47 12.15
N PRO A 317 -7.38 23.69 11.63
CA PRO A 317 -8.08 24.19 10.42
C PRO A 317 -7.60 23.51 9.14
N TRP A 318 -6.38 22.98 9.14
CA TRP A 318 -5.72 22.43 7.96
C TRP A 318 -4.65 21.42 8.36
N LEU A 319 -4.42 20.44 7.50
CA LEU A 319 -3.31 19.50 7.58
C LEU A 319 -2.46 19.64 6.33
N ASP A 320 -1.15 19.81 6.48
CA ASP A 320 -0.22 19.79 5.35
C ASP A 320 0.25 18.35 5.03
N SER A 321 1.08 18.21 4.00
CA SER A 321 1.57 16.91 3.54
C SER A 321 2.40 16.16 4.59
N LEU A 322 3.15 16.86 5.45
CA LEU A 322 3.94 16.24 6.51
C LEU A 322 3.03 15.69 7.61
N GLU A 323 2.04 16.46 8.02
CA GLU A 323 1.08 16.06 9.06
C GLU A 323 0.19 14.91 8.60
N LEU A 324 -0.28 14.95 7.35
CA LEU A 324 -1.00 13.82 6.75
C LEU A 324 -0.12 12.56 6.69
N GLY A 325 1.16 12.70 6.33
CA GLY A 325 2.11 11.59 6.33
C GLY A 325 2.34 11.01 7.73
N ALA A 326 2.47 11.86 8.75
CA ALA A 326 2.59 11.44 10.14
C ALA A 326 1.34 10.69 10.64
N LEU A 327 0.14 11.18 10.32
CA LEU A 327 -1.11 10.47 10.67
C LEU A 327 -1.22 9.11 10.00
N LEU A 328 -0.80 9.00 8.73
CA LEU A 328 -0.76 7.71 8.02
C LEU A 328 0.23 6.73 8.68
N GLU A 329 1.39 7.22 9.11
CA GLU A 329 2.38 6.38 9.80
C GLU A 329 1.88 5.92 11.19
N VAL A 330 1.22 6.82 11.94
CA VAL A 330 0.55 6.43 13.21
C VAL A 330 -0.52 5.38 12.96
N ASN A 331 -1.34 5.55 11.92
CA ASN A 331 -2.38 4.59 11.56
C ASN A 331 -1.78 3.22 11.20
N LYS A 332 -0.71 3.21 10.39
CA LYS A 332 0.04 2.00 10.04
C LYS A 332 0.62 1.32 11.29
N SER A 333 1.20 2.10 12.20
CA SER A 333 1.71 1.59 13.48
C SER A 333 0.59 1.05 14.38
N CYS A 334 -0.59 1.66 14.40
CA CYS A 334 -1.74 1.16 15.15
C CYS A 334 -2.22 -0.17 14.58
N ARG A 335 -2.44 -0.24 13.27
CA ARG A 335 -2.91 -1.44 12.57
C ARG A 335 -1.98 -2.63 12.74
N SER A 336 -0.67 -2.42 12.68
CA SER A 336 0.32 -3.51 12.87
C SER A 336 0.31 -4.13 14.28
N ARG A 337 -0.33 -3.45 15.25
CA ARG A 337 -0.50 -3.93 16.63
C ARG A 337 -1.97 -4.22 16.96
N SER A 338 -2.82 -4.40 15.95
CA SER A 338 -4.26 -4.63 16.11
C SER A 338 -4.99 -3.51 16.87
N ARG A 339 -4.51 -2.27 16.74
CA ARG A 339 -5.15 -1.05 17.27
C ARG A 339 -5.78 -0.26 16.14
N ARG A 340 -6.60 0.72 16.51
CA ARG A 340 -7.24 1.65 15.58
C ARG A 340 -6.87 3.08 15.93
N LEU A 341 -6.70 3.90 14.90
CA LEU A 341 -6.52 5.34 15.02
C LEU A 341 -7.85 6.01 14.66
N ILE A 342 -8.42 6.73 15.62
CA ILE A 342 -9.66 7.47 15.47
C ILE A 342 -9.35 8.95 15.39
N LEU A 343 -9.74 9.60 14.30
CA LEU A 343 -9.67 11.03 14.12
C LEU A 343 -10.95 11.67 14.64
N TYR A 344 -10.85 12.48 15.68
CA TYR A 344 -11.98 13.10 16.35
C TYR A 344 -12.11 14.58 16.00
N GLY A 345 -13.33 15.06 15.81
CA GLY A 345 -13.62 16.49 15.67
C GLY A 345 -13.11 17.10 14.35
N LEU A 346 -13.22 16.38 13.24
CA LEU A 346 -12.76 16.86 11.94
C LEU A 346 -13.50 18.14 11.50
N ARG A 347 -12.75 19.23 11.34
CA ARG A 347 -13.27 20.45 10.70
C ARG A 347 -13.63 20.18 9.24
N ALA A 348 -14.61 20.91 8.71
CA ALA A 348 -15.11 20.71 7.35
C ALA A 348 -14.00 20.78 6.27
N LYS A 349 -13.02 21.68 6.44
CA LYS A 349 -11.85 21.76 5.54
C LYS A 349 -10.99 20.50 5.58
N VAL A 350 -10.67 20.01 6.77
CA VAL A 350 -9.85 18.81 6.96
C VAL A 350 -10.59 17.58 6.41
N ARG A 351 -11.89 17.44 6.71
CA ARG A 351 -12.73 16.38 6.14
C ARG A 351 -12.71 16.41 4.61
N ARG A 352 -12.91 17.58 4.00
CA ARG A 352 -12.90 17.77 2.54
C ARG A 352 -11.53 17.48 1.91
N LEU A 353 -10.44 17.82 2.61
CA LEU A 353 -9.07 17.51 2.22
C LEU A 353 -8.85 15.99 2.19
N LEU A 354 -9.24 15.28 3.25
CA LEU A 354 -9.14 13.83 3.34
C LEU A 354 -9.99 13.13 2.27
N GLU A 355 -11.23 13.57 2.06
CA GLU A 355 -12.11 13.08 0.98
C GLU A 355 -11.46 13.27 -0.40
N THR A 356 -10.90 14.45 -0.66
CA THR A 356 -10.28 14.77 -1.96
C THR A 356 -9.02 13.96 -2.21
N CYS A 357 -8.24 13.67 -1.17
CA CYS A 357 -7.08 12.80 -1.26
C CYS A 357 -7.44 11.32 -1.21
N HIS A 358 -8.73 10.96 -1.13
CA HIS A 358 -9.21 9.60 -0.90
C HIS A 358 -8.59 8.96 0.36
N LEU A 359 -8.24 9.76 1.37
CA LEU A 359 -7.67 9.30 2.63
C LEU A 359 -8.72 9.12 3.73
N ILE A 360 -9.91 9.71 3.58
CA ILE A 360 -10.96 9.63 4.60
C ILE A 360 -11.32 8.18 4.93
N ASP A 361 -11.33 7.31 3.92
CA ASP A 361 -11.65 5.89 4.04
C ASP A 361 -10.56 5.05 4.71
N TYR A 362 -9.40 5.64 4.99
CA TYR A 362 -8.26 4.99 5.64
C TYR A 362 -8.20 5.28 7.14
N PHE A 363 -8.99 6.25 7.62
CA PHE A 363 -9.05 6.63 9.03
C PHE A 363 -10.44 6.31 9.58
N ASP A 364 -10.49 5.85 10.83
CA ASP A 364 -11.74 5.94 11.57
C ASP A 364 -11.99 7.39 11.93
N THR A 365 -13.22 7.87 11.78
CA THR A 365 -13.57 9.26 12.08
C THR A 365 -14.80 9.32 12.98
N ALA A 366 -14.77 10.18 13.97
CA ALA A 366 -15.88 10.38 14.90
C ALA A 366 -16.14 11.87 15.14
N ASP A 367 -17.42 12.25 15.14
CA ASP A 367 -17.86 13.63 15.43
C ASP A 367 -18.44 13.78 16.85
N SER A 368 -18.62 12.67 17.59
CA SER A 368 -19.07 12.64 19.00
C SER A 368 -18.35 11.54 19.79
N LEU A 369 -18.34 11.63 21.12
CA LEU A 369 -17.76 10.59 21.97
C LEU A 369 -18.55 9.28 21.89
N ASP A 370 -19.88 9.34 21.78
CA ASP A 370 -20.72 8.15 21.56
C ASP A 370 -20.33 7.39 20.28
N ALA A 371 -19.96 8.13 19.22
CA ALA A 371 -19.47 7.52 17.98
C ALA A 371 -18.10 6.84 18.17
N VAL A 372 -17.22 7.42 19.00
CA VAL A 372 -15.95 6.77 19.39
C VAL A 372 -16.23 5.47 20.13
N GLU A 373 -17.15 5.48 21.10
CA GLU A 373 -17.54 4.30 21.86
C GLU A 373 -18.12 3.21 20.95
N GLY A 374 -19.00 3.57 20.02
CA GLY A 374 -19.56 2.65 19.04
C GLY A 374 -18.50 1.99 18.15
N ILE A 375 -17.50 2.76 17.69
CA ILE A 375 -16.37 2.20 16.92
C ILE A 375 -15.60 1.19 17.78
N VAL A 376 -15.28 1.53 19.02
CA VAL A 376 -14.52 0.65 19.93
C VAL A 376 -15.30 -0.62 20.31
N GLN A 377 -16.62 -0.51 20.49
CA GLN A 377 -17.47 -1.67 20.78
C GLN A 377 -17.57 -2.62 19.59
N ASN A 378 -17.85 -2.10 18.38
CA ASN A 378 -17.94 -2.92 17.16
C ASN A 378 -16.66 -3.73 16.91
N LEU A 379 -15.50 -3.15 17.21
CA LEU A 379 -14.20 -3.80 17.06
C LEU A 379 -14.01 -5.00 17.99
N LYS A 380 -14.57 -4.96 19.21
CA LYS A 380 -14.49 -6.09 20.16
C LYS A 380 -15.37 -7.26 19.73
N GLU A 381 -16.50 -6.97 19.09
CA GLU A 381 -17.52 -7.97 18.73
C GLU A 381 -17.20 -8.70 17.41
N HIS A 382 -16.46 -8.07 16.47
CA HIS A 382 -16.31 -8.55 15.09
C HIS A 382 -14.85 -8.74 14.63
N ALA A 383 -13.89 -8.82 15.56
CA ALA A 383 -12.46 -8.82 15.24
C ALA A 383 -11.97 -10.01 14.40
N ASP A 384 -12.64 -11.16 14.47
CA ASP A 384 -12.07 -12.43 14.01
C ASP A 384 -12.85 -13.13 12.88
N GLY A 385 -14.00 -12.61 12.45
CA GLY A 385 -14.90 -13.33 11.54
C GLY A 385 -15.37 -14.66 12.15
N GLY A 386 -15.95 -15.54 11.34
CA GLY A 386 -16.48 -16.80 11.87
C GLY A 386 -17.07 -17.74 10.83
N THR A 387 -17.37 -18.96 11.26
CA THR A 387 -18.11 -19.94 10.45
C THR A 387 -19.31 -20.42 11.23
N LEU A 388 -20.49 -20.33 10.62
CA LEU A 388 -21.75 -20.83 11.16
C LEU A 388 -22.24 -21.97 10.27
N TYR A 389 -22.70 -23.06 10.89
CA TYR A 389 -23.23 -24.22 10.18
C TYR A 389 -24.64 -24.53 10.66
N GLU A 390 -25.62 -24.47 9.75
CA GLU A 390 -27.01 -24.78 10.03
C GLU A 390 -27.63 -25.58 8.86
N GLU A 391 -28.20 -26.75 9.16
CA GLU A 391 -29.02 -27.56 8.22
C GLU A 391 -28.43 -27.78 6.80
N GLY A 392 -27.11 -27.92 6.68
CA GLY A 392 -26.43 -28.14 5.39
C GLY A 392 -26.14 -26.86 4.59
N ALA A 393 -26.36 -25.69 5.20
CA ALA A 393 -25.85 -24.40 4.76
C ALA A 393 -24.70 -23.96 5.68
N LEU A 394 -23.63 -23.46 5.08
CA LEU A 394 -22.48 -22.91 5.81
C LEU A 394 -22.35 -21.42 5.48
N THR A 395 -22.24 -20.60 6.52
CA THR A 395 -21.99 -19.16 6.39
C THR A 395 -20.57 -18.85 6.85
N LEU A 396 -19.77 -18.27 5.97
CA LEU A 396 -18.44 -17.75 6.27
C LEU A 396 -18.52 -16.23 6.43
N GLU A 397 -18.38 -15.74 7.65
CA GLU A 397 -18.34 -14.31 7.95
C GLU A 397 -16.94 -13.75 7.69
N LEU A 398 -16.85 -12.80 6.77
CA LEU A 398 -15.58 -12.17 6.43
C LEU A 398 -15.14 -11.15 7.50
N PRO A 399 -13.81 -11.01 7.69
CA PRO A 399 -13.27 -9.97 8.56
C PRO A 399 -13.44 -8.58 7.92
N ILE A 400 -13.12 -7.56 8.71
CA ILE A 400 -13.09 -6.15 8.25
C ILE A 400 -12.13 -5.97 7.05
N GLU A 401 -10.96 -6.62 7.08
CA GLU A 401 -9.98 -6.60 5.99
C GLU A 401 -9.63 -8.02 5.54
N LEU A 402 -9.82 -8.34 4.26
CA LEU A 402 -9.39 -9.61 3.66
C LEU A 402 -8.16 -9.37 2.77
N THR A 403 -6.98 -9.62 3.34
CA THR A 403 -5.67 -9.33 2.74
C THR A 403 -4.71 -10.50 2.91
N ALA A 404 -3.55 -10.45 2.26
CA ALA A 404 -2.49 -11.44 2.47
C ALA A 404 -2.11 -11.67 3.95
N ALA A 405 -2.27 -10.65 4.80
CA ALA A 405 -1.96 -10.75 6.23
C ALA A 405 -3.07 -11.40 7.07
N THR A 406 -4.33 -11.32 6.63
CA THR A 406 -5.49 -11.86 7.38
C THR A 406 -5.93 -13.22 6.88
N ILE A 407 -5.72 -13.54 5.60
CA ILE A 407 -6.07 -14.83 4.98
C ILE A 407 -5.55 -16.05 5.77
N PRO A 408 -4.30 -16.10 6.28
CA PRO A 408 -3.81 -17.28 7.02
C PRO A 408 -4.65 -17.64 8.24
N ARG A 409 -5.42 -16.70 8.81
CA ARG A 409 -6.33 -16.97 9.92
C ARG A 409 -7.53 -17.81 9.50
N PHE A 410 -7.93 -17.71 8.23
CA PHE A 410 -9.09 -18.38 7.63
C PHE A 410 -8.71 -19.64 6.84
N GLU A 411 -7.43 -20.01 6.79
CA GLU A 411 -7.01 -21.24 6.10
C GLU A 411 -7.63 -22.48 6.77
N LYS A 412 -7.80 -22.46 8.09
CA LYS A 412 -8.44 -23.58 8.81
C LYS A 412 -9.92 -23.73 8.46
N GLU A 413 -10.64 -22.62 8.41
CA GLU A 413 -12.05 -22.53 8.04
C GLU A 413 -12.23 -22.92 6.57
N ALA A 414 -11.36 -22.43 5.69
CA ALA A 414 -11.36 -22.81 4.28
C ALA A 414 -11.03 -24.29 4.08
N ASP A 415 -10.07 -24.84 4.81
CA ASP A 415 -9.73 -26.26 4.78
C ASP A 415 -10.86 -27.12 5.34
N PHE A 416 -11.54 -26.66 6.40
CA PHE A 416 -12.74 -27.30 6.93
C PHE A 416 -13.85 -27.32 5.88
N ILE A 417 -14.14 -26.18 5.24
CA ILE A 417 -15.13 -26.12 4.14
C ILE A 417 -14.73 -27.11 3.03
N ARG A 418 -13.46 -27.11 2.59
CA ARG A 418 -12.97 -28.05 1.57
C ARG A 418 -13.06 -29.52 1.99
N HIS A 419 -12.86 -29.81 3.26
CA HIS A 419 -12.99 -31.15 3.82
C HIS A 419 -14.45 -31.61 3.82
N GLU A 420 -15.35 -30.78 4.35
CA GLU A 420 -16.78 -31.06 4.38
C GLU A 420 -17.37 -31.23 2.98
N LEU A 421 -16.96 -30.39 2.02
CA LEU A 421 -17.33 -30.53 0.61
C LEU A 421 -16.99 -31.91 0.02
N LYS A 422 -15.90 -32.56 0.49
CA LYS A 422 -15.41 -33.85 -0.02
C LYS A 422 -15.99 -35.07 0.71
N GLU A 423 -16.15 -34.98 2.02
CA GLU A 423 -16.51 -36.15 2.85
C GLU A 423 -18.01 -36.29 3.11
N GLN A 424 -18.75 -35.17 3.12
CA GLN A 424 -20.16 -35.16 3.49
C GLN A 424 -20.97 -34.50 2.38
N GLY A 425 -21.69 -35.29 1.57
CA GLY A 425 -22.67 -34.81 0.59
C GLY A 425 -23.89 -34.09 1.20
N ILE A 426 -23.71 -33.41 2.33
CA ILE A 426 -24.70 -32.71 3.15
C ILE A 426 -24.69 -31.21 2.83
N LEU A 427 -23.53 -30.66 2.47
CA LEU A 427 -23.37 -29.23 2.20
C LEU A 427 -23.97 -28.87 0.84
N LYS A 428 -25.04 -28.07 0.84
CA LYS A 428 -25.77 -27.67 -0.37
C LYS A 428 -25.41 -26.27 -0.83
N THR A 429 -25.12 -25.38 0.13
CA THR A 429 -24.85 -23.97 -0.11
C THR A 429 -23.78 -23.45 0.83
N VAL A 430 -22.87 -22.63 0.30
CA VAL A 430 -21.93 -21.82 1.08
C VAL A 430 -22.28 -20.35 0.84
N GLU A 431 -22.65 -19.64 1.90
CA GLU A 431 -22.81 -18.19 1.86
C GLU A 431 -21.58 -17.53 2.45
N VAL A 432 -21.03 -16.53 1.77
CA VAL A 432 -19.96 -15.68 2.30
C VAL A 432 -20.56 -14.34 2.67
N ASP A 433 -20.67 -14.06 3.97
CA ASP A 433 -21.19 -12.79 4.46
C ASP A 433 -20.08 -11.74 4.47
N ALA A 434 -20.24 -10.72 3.64
CA ALA A 434 -19.31 -9.60 3.51
C ALA A 434 -19.83 -8.31 4.19
N ALA A 435 -20.81 -8.41 5.09
CA ALA A 435 -21.43 -7.26 5.76
C ALA A 435 -20.41 -6.31 6.42
N GLN A 436 -19.36 -6.88 7.03
CA GLN A 436 -18.32 -6.12 7.74
C GLN A 436 -17.09 -5.81 6.88
N LEU A 437 -17.03 -6.32 5.64
CA LEU A 437 -15.85 -6.20 4.80
C LEU A 437 -15.69 -4.74 4.32
N ASP A 438 -14.64 -4.08 4.80
CA ASP A 438 -14.27 -2.72 4.41
C ASP A 438 -13.25 -2.70 3.28
N PHE A 439 -12.34 -3.68 3.27
CA PHE A 439 -11.24 -3.73 2.32
C PHE A 439 -10.88 -5.16 1.92
N ILE A 440 -10.61 -5.34 0.63
CA ILE A 440 -10.13 -6.60 0.05
C ILE A 440 -9.06 -6.28 -0.99
N ASP A 441 -7.96 -7.04 -0.99
CA ASP A 441 -6.88 -6.93 -1.96
C ASP A 441 -6.89 -8.10 -2.98
N SER A 442 -5.91 -8.14 -3.88
CA SER A 442 -5.77 -9.21 -4.86
C SER A 442 -5.59 -10.59 -4.21
N SER A 443 -4.96 -10.69 -3.03
CA SER A 443 -4.87 -11.95 -2.30
C SER A 443 -6.24 -12.39 -1.79
N GLY A 444 -7.03 -11.46 -1.23
CA GLY A 444 -8.37 -11.75 -0.73
C GLY A 444 -9.31 -12.17 -1.86
N LEU A 445 -9.25 -11.51 -3.02
CA LEU A 445 -10.00 -11.94 -4.20
C LEU A 445 -9.55 -13.33 -4.69
N GLY A 446 -8.24 -13.59 -4.71
CA GLY A 446 -7.70 -14.91 -5.06
C GLY A 446 -8.19 -16.02 -4.13
N PHE A 447 -8.27 -15.73 -2.82
CA PHE A 447 -8.84 -16.64 -1.82
C PHE A 447 -10.31 -16.96 -2.11
N LEU A 448 -11.15 -15.94 -2.33
CA LEU A 448 -12.58 -16.12 -2.64
C LEU A 448 -12.81 -16.88 -3.95
N ILE A 449 -12.00 -16.63 -4.98
CA ILE A 449 -12.06 -17.36 -6.25
C ILE A 449 -11.66 -18.83 -6.05
N SER A 450 -10.62 -19.08 -5.26
CA SER A 450 -10.18 -20.45 -4.94
C SER A 450 -11.26 -21.23 -4.18
N LEU A 451 -11.94 -20.56 -3.24
CA LEU A 451 -13.06 -21.15 -2.51
C LEU A 451 -14.24 -21.44 -3.44
N LYS A 452 -14.66 -20.47 -4.28
CA LYS A 452 -15.75 -20.67 -5.25
C LYS A 452 -15.46 -21.78 -6.25
N LYS A 453 -14.21 -21.91 -6.70
CA LYS A 453 -13.81 -23.01 -7.57
C LYS A 453 -13.95 -24.35 -6.87
N ALA A 454 -13.51 -24.45 -5.61
CA ALA A 454 -13.63 -25.68 -4.85
C ALA A 454 -15.09 -26.09 -4.60
N THR A 455 -16.00 -25.14 -4.33
CA THR A 455 -17.42 -25.45 -4.18
C THR A 455 -18.03 -25.91 -5.51
N GLN A 456 -17.66 -25.27 -6.63
CA GLN A 456 -18.14 -25.64 -7.97
C GLN A 456 -17.67 -27.04 -8.40
N ASP A 457 -16.42 -27.39 -8.12
CA ASP A 457 -15.86 -28.71 -8.46
C ASP A 457 -16.64 -29.86 -7.78
N GLU A 458 -17.24 -29.60 -6.61
CA GLU A 458 -18.06 -30.54 -5.82
C GLU A 458 -19.58 -30.33 -6.00
N GLY A 459 -20.01 -29.46 -6.92
CA GLY A 459 -21.43 -29.22 -7.22
C GLY A 459 -22.20 -28.40 -6.17
N VAL A 460 -21.51 -27.69 -5.28
CA VAL A 460 -22.08 -26.84 -4.22
C VAL A 460 -22.16 -25.38 -4.67
N SER A 461 -23.30 -24.74 -4.43
CA SER A 461 -23.49 -23.32 -4.77
C SER A 461 -22.80 -22.42 -3.76
N MET A 462 -22.12 -21.37 -4.24
CA MET A 462 -21.51 -20.34 -3.40
C MET A 462 -21.94 -18.94 -3.80
N SER A 463 -22.51 -18.20 -2.84
CA SER A 463 -22.92 -16.79 -2.98
C SER A 463 -22.13 -15.88 -2.04
N ILE A 464 -22.05 -14.59 -2.38
CA ILE A 464 -21.54 -13.54 -1.49
C ILE A 464 -22.70 -12.60 -1.15
N ALA A 465 -22.98 -12.43 0.14
CA ALA A 465 -24.04 -11.58 0.67
C ALA A 465 -23.48 -10.27 1.25
N ASN A 466 -24.33 -9.26 1.40
CA ASN A 466 -24.08 -8.01 2.13
C ASN A 466 -22.83 -7.21 1.73
N LEU A 467 -22.30 -7.39 0.51
CA LEU A 467 -21.11 -6.67 0.06
C LEU A 467 -21.36 -5.15 -0.05
N ALA A 468 -20.72 -4.40 0.86
CA ALA A 468 -20.75 -2.95 0.90
C ALA A 468 -20.20 -2.31 -0.40
N ALA A 469 -20.54 -1.04 -0.63
CA ALA A 469 -20.14 -0.32 -1.84
C ALA A 469 -18.62 -0.14 -1.97
N LYS A 470 -17.91 -0.02 -0.84
CA LYS A 470 -16.47 0.22 -0.77
C LYS A 470 -15.63 -0.95 -1.31
N PRO A 471 -15.74 -2.20 -0.79
CA PRO A 471 -15.01 -3.35 -1.35
C PRO A 471 -15.50 -3.73 -2.76
N ARG A 472 -16.75 -3.44 -3.14
CA ARG A 472 -17.30 -3.76 -4.47
C ARG A 472 -16.46 -3.19 -5.62
N ARG A 473 -15.87 -2.01 -5.44
CA ARG A 473 -15.01 -1.39 -6.45
C ARG A 473 -13.76 -2.24 -6.76
N THR A 474 -13.20 -2.94 -5.77
CA THR A 474 -12.07 -3.86 -6.00
C THR A 474 -12.51 -5.05 -6.86
N PHE A 475 -13.70 -5.59 -6.63
CA PHE A 475 -14.26 -6.68 -7.45
C PHE A 475 -14.43 -6.26 -8.92
N GLU A 476 -14.95 -5.06 -9.16
CA GLU A 476 -15.15 -4.49 -10.50
C GLU A 476 -13.82 -4.25 -11.24
N ILE A 477 -12.82 -3.68 -10.54
CA ILE A 477 -11.48 -3.42 -11.11
C ILE A 477 -10.79 -4.73 -11.49
N ALA A 478 -10.88 -5.74 -10.62
CA ALA A 478 -10.34 -7.07 -10.90
C ALA A 478 -11.19 -7.86 -11.91
N ARG A 479 -12.39 -7.38 -12.27
CA ARG A 479 -13.35 -8.02 -13.18
C ARG A 479 -13.80 -9.41 -12.71
N VAL A 480 -13.91 -9.57 -11.40
CA VAL A 480 -14.31 -10.83 -10.75
C VAL A 480 -15.75 -10.77 -10.24
N ASP A 481 -16.41 -9.61 -10.35
CA ASP A 481 -17.83 -9.40 -10.05
C ASP A 481 -18.72 -10.43 -10.75
N LYS A 482 -18.49 -10.70 -12.03
CA LYS A 482 -19.26 -11.69 -12.79
C LYS A 482 -19.05 -13.12 -12.30
N ILE A 483 -17.86 -13.41 -11.77
CA ILE A 483 -17.49 -14.75 -11.30
C ILE A 483 -18.03 -14.96 -9.88
N LEU A 484 -17.80 -13.99 -9.00
CA LEU A 484 -18.06 -14.11 -7.56
C LEU A 484 -19.49 -13.69 -7.17
N LEU A 485 -20.10 -12.70 -7.84
CA LEU A 485 -21.39 -12.11 -7.44
C LEU A 485 -22.58 -12.58 -8.28
N HIS A 486 -22.36 -13.25 -9.43
CA HIS A 486 -23.41 -13.53 -10.42
C HIS A 486 -23.47 -14.99 -10.88
N GLY A 487 -23.19 -15.95 -10.00
CA GLY A 487 -23.25 -17.37 -10.34
C GLY A 487 -23.59 -18.23 -9.15
#